data_AF-A0A6V8KBV6-F1
#
_entry.id   AF-A0A6V8KBV6-F1
#
_cell.length_a   1.000
_cell.length_b   1.000
_cell.length_c   1.000
_cell.angle_alpha   90.00
_cell.angle_beta   90.00
_cell.angle_gamma   90.00
#
_symmetry.space_group_name_H-M   'P 1'
#
loop_
_entity.id
_entity.type
_entity.pdbx_description
1 polymer ?
#
loop_
_entity_poly.entity_id
_entity_poly.type
_entity_poly.pdbx_seq_one_letter_code
_entity_poly.pdbx_strand_id
1 'polypeptide(L)'
;MRDSEPGTTDSGDEGVLEAARAIRPYLRDLVGPAEAGTFDRRIADLLTGPADAAATVAALRALLAGHEDTAWFLGRVLADRPLYRPPYQQSVPQRDISRPAGDPGAIGADRYVCPAGDYVWYRPDVGTRVPNCPDHGAALVRG
;
A
#
# COMPACT_ATOMS: atom_id res chain seq x y z
N MET A 1 -14.80 -32.89 19.56
CA MET A 1 -13.57 -32.84 18.76
C MET A 1 -13.98 -32.69 17.30
N ARG A 2 -14.05 -31.45 16.83
CA ARG A 2 -14.03 -31.09 15.41
C ARG A 2 -13.23 -29.80 15.31
N ASP A 3 -12.37 -29.81 14.32
CA ASP A 3 -11.13 -29.07 14.21
C ASP A 3 -11.32 -27.55 14.14
N SER A 4 -10.40 -26.85 14.78
CA SER A 4 -10.19 -25.42 14.63
C SER A 4 -9.71 -25.14 13.20
N GLU A 5 -10.41 -24.30 12.44
CA GLU A 5 -9.86 -23.67 11.24
C GLU A 5 -9.36 -22.27 11.61
N PRO A 6 -8.04 -22.05 11.78
CA PRO A 6 -7.49 -20.71 11.87
C PRO A 6 -7.11 -20.25 10.45
N GLY A 7 -7.68 -19.13 9.97
CA GLY A 7 -7.13 -18.49 8.78
C GLY A 7 -8.11 -17.80 7.82
N THR A 8 -9.24 -17.28 8.27
CA THR A 8 -9.92 -16.22 7.50
C THR A 8 -9.21 -14.91 7.85
N THR A 9 -8.13 -14.58 7.14
CA THR A 9 -7.62 -13.20 7.15
C THR A 9 -8.77 -12.33 6.66
N ASP A 10 -9.36 -11.53 7.56
CA ASP A 10 -10.44 -10.63 7.18
C ASP A 10 -9.90 -9.75 6.04
N SER A 11 -10.65 -9.57 4.96
CA SER A 11 -10.09 -8.79 3.84
C SER A 11 -9.83 -7.33 4.25
N GLY A 12 -10.37 -6.87 5.39
CA GLY A 12 -9.95 -5.62 6.02
C GLY A 12 -8.53 -5.62 6.60
N ASP A 13 -8.01 -6.78 7.02
CA ASP A 13 -6.65 -6.95 7.55
C ASP A 13 -5.62 -6.97 6.40
N GLU A 14 -5.94 -7.67 5.31
CA GLU A 14 -5.16 -7.61 4.07
C GLU A 14 -5.06 -6.17 3.53
N GLY A 15 -6.19 -5.45 3.53
CA GLY A 15 -6.21 -4.04 3.12
C GLY A 15 -5.36 -3.13 4.00
N VAL A 16 -5.21 -3.41 5.30
CA VAL A 16 -4.30 -2.66 6.18
C VAL A 16 -2.84 -2.95 5.83
N LEU A 17 -2.49 -4.21 5.55
CA LEU A 17 -1.12 -4.58 5.15
C LEU A 17 -0.75 -3.95 3.80
N GLU A 18 -1.65 -4.00 2.81
CA GLU A 18 -1.41 -3.34 1.53
C GLU A 18 -1.32 -1.82 1.69
N ALA A 19 -2.18 -1.18 2.49
CA ALA A 19 -2.08 0.25 2.78
C ALA A 19 -0.73 0.61 3.42
N ALA A 20 -0.28 -0.19 4.40
CA ALA A 20 1.00 0.02 5.08
C ALA A 20 2.19 -0.10 4.12
N ARG A 21 2.17 -1.05 3.18
CA ARG A 21 3.21 -1.18 2.15
C ARG A 21 3.16 -0.03 1.14
N ALA A 22 1.96 0.33 0.70
CA ALA A 22 1.72 1.30 -0.37
C ALA A 22 1.92 2.76 0.06
N ILE A 23 1.75 3.10 1.34
CA ILE A 23 1.85 4.49 1.83
C ILE A 23 3.30 4.99 1.91
N ARG A 24 4.26 4.08 2.12
CA ARG A 24 5.69 4.37 2.35
C ARG A 24 6.31 5.38 1.38
N PRO A 25 6.16 5.27 0.04
CA PRO A 25 6.69 6.26 -0.89
C PRO A 25 6.04 7.65 -0.76
N TYR A 26 4.84 7.76 -0.18
CA TYR A 26 4.09 9.01 -0.04
C TYR A 26 4.28 9.69 1.32
N LEU A 27 4.93 9.03 2.31
CA LEU A 27 5.06 9.55 3.67
C LEU A 27 5.72 10.93 3.73
N ARG A 28 6.71 11.19 2.86
CA ARG A 28 7.37 12.50 2.80
C ARG A 28 6.39 13.64 2.50
N ASP A 29 5.39 13.37 1.68
CA ASP A 29 4.39 14.36 1.28
C ASP A 29 3.21 14.40 2.28
N LEU A 30 2.89 13.26 2.92
CA LEU A 30 1.75 13.14 3.84
C LEU A 30 2.05 13.59 5.29
N VAL A 31 3.23 13.26 5.82
CA VAL A 31 3.62 13.61 7.20
C VAL A 31 4.78 14.60 7.27
N GLY A 32 5.28 15.03 6.10
CA GLY A 32 6.40 15.94 5.98
C GLY A 32 7.78 15.26 6.11
N PRO A 33 8.84 15.91 5.61
CA PRO A 33 10.18 15.31 5.50
C PRO A 33 10.86 15.02 6.84
N ALA A 34 10.51 15.75 7.89
CA ALA A 34 11.09 15.57 9.23
C ALA A 34 10.63 14.26 9.88
N GLU A 35 9.36 13.89 9.68
CA GLU A 35 8.73 12.75 10.36
C GLU A 35 8.71 11.49 9.48
N ALA A 36 8.73 11.64 8.15
CA ALA A 36 8.62 10.55 7.20
C ALA A 36 9.62 9.41 7.44
N GLY A 37 10.89 9.71 7.73
CA GLY A 37 11.89 8.68 7.99
C GLY A 37 11.67 7.90 9.30
N THR A 38 11.03 8.50 10.30
CA THR A 38 10.66 7.80 11.54
C THR A 38 9.38 6.99 11.32
N PHE A 39 8.43 7.54 10.56
CA PHE A 39 7.19 6.87 10.22
C PHE A 39 7.43 5.63 9.35
N ASP A 40 8.29 5.75 8.32
CA ASP A 40 8.66 4.66 7.42
C ASP A 40 9.32 3.49 8.16
N ARG A 41 10.28 3.80 9.05
CA ARG A 41 10.94 2.78 9.88
C ARG A 41 9.96 2.04 10.78
N ARG A 42 9.02 2.74 11.42
CA ARG A 42 8.00 2.09 12.26
C ARG A 42 7.11 1.15 11.46
N ILE A 43 6.74 1.53 10.23
CA ILE A 43 5.98 0.64 9.33
C ILE A 43 6.83 -0.59 8.98
N ALA A 44 8.09 -0.39 8.58
CA ALA A 44 9.00 -1.48 8.22
C ALA A 44 9.22 -2.46 9.38
N ASP A 45 9.44 -1.95 10.60
CA ASP A 45 9.62 -2.76 11.81
C ASP A 45 8.38 -3.59 12.12
N LEU A 46 7.18 -3.05 11.92
CA LEU A 46 5.92 -3.78 12.12
C LEU A 46 5.70 -4.84 11.04
N LEU A 47 6.08 -4.58 9.79
CA LEU A 47 5.92 -5.52 8.67
C LEU A 47 6.92 -6.70 8.75
N THR A 48 8.14 -6.43 9.21
CA THR A 48 9.24 -7.42 9.26
C THR A 48 9.40 -8.08 10.64
N GLY A 49 8.72 -7.56 11.66
CA GLY A 49 8.82 -8.05 13.03
C GLY A 49 8.24 -9.45 13.23
N PRO A 50 8.72 -10.23 14.22
CA PRO A 50 8.26 -11.59 14.50
C PRO A 50 6.89 -11.64 15.21
N ALA A 51 6.12 -10.56 15.17
CA ALA A 51 4.90 -10.41 15.96
C ALA A 51 3.73 -11.23 15.40
N ASP A 52 2.75 -11.50 16.27
CA ASP A 52 1.47 -12.09 15.89
C ASP A 52 0.78 -11.24 14.80
N ALA A 53 0.25 -11.89 13.76
CA ALA A 53 -0.29 -11.22 12.60
C ALA A 53 -1.45 -10.27 12.94
N ALA A 54 -2.32 -10.65 13.88
CA ALA A 54 -3.43 -9.80 14.32
C ALA A 54 -2.93 -8.58 15.12
N ALA A 55 -1.93 -8.78 15.99
CA ALA A 55 -1.27 -7.68 16.70
C ALA A 55 -0.58 -6.70 15.73
N THR A 56 0.11 -7.22 14.70
CA THR A 56 0.74 -6.40 13.64
C THR A 56 -0.28 -5.54 12.91
N VAL A 57 -1.39 -6.14 12.47
CA VAL A 57 -2.46 -5.40 11.76
C VAL A 57 -3.08 -4.32 12.65
N ALA A 58 -3.35 -4.63 13.92
CA ALA A 58 -3.88 -3.65 14.87
C ALA A 58 -2.91 -2.48 15.09
N ALA A 59 -1.61 -2.76 15.22
CA ALA A 59 -0.56 -1.75 15.38
C ALA A 59 -0.41 -0.88 14.13
N LEU A 60 -0.41 -1.47 12.93
CA LEU A 60 -0.36 -0.75 11.66
C LEU A 60 -1.59 0.16 11.48
N ARG A 61 -2.79 -0.36 11.77
CA ARG A 61 -4.03 0.43 11.72
C ARG A 61 -3.96 1.61 12.67
N ALA A 62 -3.50 1.40 13.91
CA ALA A 62 -3.37 2.48 14.90
C ALA A 62 -2.33 3.53 14.48
N LEU A 63 -1.18 3.10 13.94
CA LEU A 63 -0.14 3.99 13.45
C LEU A 63 -0.64 4.87 12.30
N LEU A 64 -1.28 4.27 11.30
CA LEU A 64 -1.82 4.99 10.14
C LEU A 64 -3.01 5.87 10.49
N ALA A 65 -3.83 5.49 11.47
CA ALA A 65 -4.93 6.33 11.95
C ALA A 65 -4.46 7.50 12.82
N GLY A 66 -3.20 7.51 13.27
CA GLY A 66 -2.63 8.51 14.17
C GLY A 66 -2.33 9.87 13.54
N HIS A 67 -2.37 9.99 12.20
CA HIS A 67 -2.19 11.24 11.48
C HIS A 67 -3.30 11.41 10.43
N GLU A 68 -3.82 12.62 10.26
CA GLU A 68 -5.01 12.88 9.42
C GLU A 68 -4.80 12.42 7.97
N ASP A 69 -3.70 12.82 7.35
CA ASP A 69 -3.39 12.45 5.95
C ASP A 69 -3.16 10.95 5.75
N THR A 70 -2.53 10.27 6.71
CA THR A 70 -2.32 8.81 6.64
C THR A 70 -3.60 8.04 6.94
N ALA A 71 -4.49 8.58 7.79
CA ALA A 71 -5.79 8.01 8.08
C ALA A 71 -6.71 8.12 6.86
N TRP A 72 -6.68 9.27 6.17
CA TRP A 72 -7.35 9.44 4.88
C TRP A 72 -6.84 8.43 3.86
N PHE A 73 -5.52 8.26 3.74
CA PHE A 73 -4.92 7.29 2.82
C PHE A 73 -5.41 5.87 3.11
N LEU A 74 -5.36 5.45 4.38
CA LEU A 74 -5.85 4.14 4.81
C LEU A 74 -7.32 3.94 4.47
N GLY A 75 -8.18 4.92 4.77
CA GLY A 75 -9.61 4.87 4.46
C GLY A 75 -9.87 4.71 2.97
N ARG A 76 -9.11 5.39 2.12
CA ARG A 76 -9.21 5.28 0.66
C ARG A 76 -8.79 3.90 0.16
N VAL A 77 -7.70 3.34 0.67
CA VAL A 77 -7.26 1.99 0.31
C VAL A 77 -8.30 0.95 0.71
N LEU A 78 -8.82 1.02 1.93
CA LEU A 78 -9.85 0.09 2.42
C LEU A 78 -11.18 0.19 1.68
N ALA A 79 -11.49 1.37 1.10
CA ALA A 79 -12.67 1.57 0.28
C ALA A 79 -12.54 0.99 -1.15
N ASP A 80 -11.33 0.79 -1.66
CA ASP A 80 -11.07 0.22 -2.99
C ASP A 80 -10.99 -1.32 -2.97
N ARG A 81 -11.84 -1.96 -2.16
CA ARG A 81 -11.99 -3.42 -2.16
C ARG A 81 -12.48 -3.89 -3.54
N PRO A 82 -11.95 -5.02 -4.05
CA PRO A 82 -10.95 -5.92 -3.45
C PRO A 82 -9.50 -5.60 -3.86
N LEU A 83 -9.25 -4.47 -4.52
CA LEU A 83 -7.96 -4.18 -5.17
C LEU A 83 -6.96 -3.45 -4.25
N TYR A 84 -7.44 -2.78 -3.20
CA TYR A 84 -6.65 -2.07 -2.19
C TYR A 84 -5.57 -1.15 -2.78
N ARG A 85 -5.87 -0.48 -3.90
CA ARG A 85 -4.88 0.37 -4.56
C ARG A 85 -4.68 1.67 -3.79
N PRO A 86 -3.48 2.27 -3.82
CA PRO A 86 -3.26 3.60 -3.29
C PRO A 86 -4.25 4.62 -3.90
N PRO A 87 -4.74 5.62 -3.15
CA PRO A 87 -5.70 6.61 -3.64
C PRO A 87 -5.29 7.30 -4.95
N TYR A 88 -3.99 7.50 -5.17
CA TYR A 88 -3.46 8.12 -6.39
C TYR A 88 -3.53 7.23 -7.64
N GLN A 89 -3.91 5.96 -7.47
CA GLN A 89 -4.01 4.94 -8.52
C GLN A 89 -5.40 4.36 -8.69
N GLN A 90 -6.30 4.74 -7.80
CA GLN A 90 -7.72 4.52 -7.95
C GLN A 90 -8.18 5.46 -9.05
N SER A 91 -8.28 4.98 -10.30
CA SER A 91 -8.74 5.77 -11.43
C SER A 91 -9.98 6.57 -11.03
N VAL A 92 -9.89 7.91 -11.08
CA VAL A 92 -11.08 8.75 -10.97
C VAL A 92 -12.03 8.30 -12.07
N PRO A 93 -13.30 7.94 -11.76
CA PRO A 93 -14.27 7.70 -12.82
C PRO A 93 -14.37 9.00 -13.62
N GLN A 94 -13.82 8.99 -14.84
CA GLN A 94 -14.05 10.05 -15.80
C GLN A 94 -15.56 10.09 -16.04
N ARG A 95 -16.26 11.01 -15.38
CA ARG A 95 -17.58 11.45 -15.80
C ARG A 95 -17.44 11.98 -17.22
N ASP A 96 -18.09 11.29 -18.16
CA ASP A 96 -18.61 11.78 -19.43
C ASP A 96 -17.80 12.85 -20.15
N ILE A 97 -16.67 12.45 -20.73
CA ILE A 97 -16.14 13.16 -21.89
C ILE A 97 -16.06 12.15 -23.02
N SER A 98 -17.01 12.22 -23.95
CA SER A 98 -17.01 11.47 -25.20
C SER A 98 -15.64 11.57 -25.87
N ARG A 99 -14.81 10.53 -25.73
CA ARG A 99 -13.55 10.40 -26.45
C ARG A 99 -13.74 9.39 -27.58
N PRO A 100 -13.14 9.65 -28.76
CA PRO A 100 -13.27 8.78 -29.93
C PRO A 100 -12.73 7.39 -29.61
N ALA A 101 -13.23 6.38 -30.34
CA ALA A 101 -12.92 4.96 -30.17
C ALA A 101 -11.42 4.69 -30.22
N GLY A 102 -10.79 4.73 -29.06
CA GLY A 102 -9.44 4.29 -28.79
C GLY A 102 -9.46 3.87 -27.34
N ASP A 103 -9.49 2.56 -27.11
CA ASP A 103 -9.54 1.91 -25.81
C ASP A 103 -8.53 2.57 -24.86
N PRO A 104 -8.96 3.41 -23.90
CA PRO A 104 -8.08 3.91 -22.86
C PRO A 104 -8.04 2.79 -21.82
N GLY A 105 -7.49 1.63 -22.22
CA GLY A 105 -7.23 0.54 -21.30
C GLY A 105 -6.52 1.15 -20.11
N ALA A 106 -7.13 1.02 -18.93
CA ALA A 106 -6.57 1.54 -17.69
C ALA A 106 -5.09 1.16 -17.70
N ILE A 107 -4.20 2.14 -17.81
CA ILE A 107 -2.77 1.86 -17.67
C ILE A 107 -2.65 1.45 -16.21
N GLY A 108 -2.76 0.14 -15.96
CA GLY A 108 -2.52 -0.44 -14.66
C GLY A 108 -1.13 0.03 -14.30
N ALA A 109 -1.03 0.89 -13.29
CA ALA A 109 0.26 1.32 -12.80
C ALA A 109 1.04 0.05 -12.47
N ASP A 110 2.14 -0.19 -13.20
CA ASP A 110 2.93 -1.41 -13.02
C ASP A 110 3.29 -1.50 -11.53
N ARG A 111 2.76 -2.54 -10.87
CA ARG A 111 3.00 -2.83 -9.47
C ARG A 111 4.34 -3.54 -9.36
N TYR A 112 5.19 -3.03 -8.48
CA TYR A 112 6.48 -3.62 -8.16
C TYR A 112 6.52 -3.97 -6.69
N VAL A 113 6.86 -5.20 -6.38
CA VAL A 113 6.91 -5.72 -5.02
C VAL A 113 8.34 -6.07 -4.65
N CYS A 114 8.71 -5.88 -3.39
CA CYS A 114 9.94 -6.44 -2.87
C CYS A 114 9.82 -7.97 -2.88
N PRO A 115 10.87 -8.72 -3.29
CA PRO A 115 10.87 -10.18 -3.18
C PRO A 115 10.62 -10.70 -1.75
N ALA A 116 10.92 -9.90 -0.73
CA ALA A 116 10.64 -10.22 0.68
C ALA A 116 9.18 -9.92 1.10
N GLY A 117 8.44 -9.11 0.32
CA GLY A 117 7.02 -8.81 0.58
C GLY A 117 6.76 -7.56 1.45
N ASP A 118 7.79 -6.85 1.88
CA ASP A 118 7.67 -5.76 2.87
C ASP A 118 7.47 -4.36 2.27
N TYR A 119 7.60 -4.26 0.95
CA TYR A 119 7.49 -2.99 0.23
C TYR A 119 6.79 -3.18 -1.09
N VAL A 120 5.83 -2.30 -1.38
CA VAL A 120 5.14 -2.23 -2.66
C VAL A 120 5.32 -0.82 -3.20
N TRP A 121 5.75 -0.74 -4.44
CA TRP A 121 5.88 0.50 -5.18
C TRP A 121 5.08 0.39 -6.46
N TYR A 122 4.33 1.42 -6.77
CA TYR A 122 3.61 1.47 -8.01
C TYR A 122 4.21 2.55 -8.89
N ARG A 123 4.44 2.19 -10.16
CA ARG A 123 5.11 3.07 -11.09
C ARG A 123 4.19 4.24 -11.49
N PRO A 124 4.57 5.49 -11.20
CA PRO A 124 3.74 6.64 -11.52
C PRO A 124 3.78 7.01 -13.01
N ASP A 125 4.89 6.74 -13.71
CA ASP A 125 5.06 7.01 -15.14
C ASP A 125 6.06 6.03 -15.79
N VAL A 126 5.91 5.75 -17.09
CA VAL A 126 6.75 4.83 -17.88
C VAL A 126 8.21 5.32 -18.03
N GLY A 127 8.50 6.58 -17.74
CA GLY A 127 9.86 7.13 -17.68
C GLY A 127 10.53 7.02 -16.30
N THR A 128 9.77 6.82 -15.23
CA THR A 128 10.33 6.75 -13.87
C THR A 128 11.06 5.44 -13.67
N ARG A 129 12.33 5.50 -13.23
CA ARG A 129 13.12 4.31 -12.89
C ARG A 129 12.53 3.66 -11.63
N VAL A 130 12.40 2.33 -11.66
CA VAL A 130 11.96 1.55 -10.51
C VAL A 130 13.04 1.64 -9.42
N PRO A 131 12.72 2.13 -8.22
CA PRO A 131 13.68 2.17 -7.12
C PRO A 131 13.95 0.77 -6.57
N ASN A 132 15.03 0.62 -5.82
CA ASN A 132 15.25 -0.58 -5.00
C ASN A 132 14.38 -0.53 -3.74
N CYS A 133 14.12 -1.69 -3.13
CA CYS A 133 13.49 -1.77 -1.82
C CYS A 133 14.35 -1.01 -0.79
N PRO A 134 13.76 -0.08 -0.01
CA PRO A 134 14.51 0.69 0.98
C PRO A 134 15.06 -0.18 2.13
N ASP A 135 14.39 -1.29 2.47
CA ASP A 135 14.79 -2.14 3.61
C ASP A 135 15.85 -3.17 3.23
N HIS A 136 15.71 -3.79 2.05
CA HIS A 136 16.54 -4.91 1.63
C HIS A 136 17.60 -4.53 0.58
N GLY A 137 17.51 -3.33 -0.01
CA GLY A 137 18.36 -2.90 -1.12
C GLY A 137 18.15 -3.68 -2.42
N ALA A 138 17.23 -4.64 -2.44
CA ALA A 138 16.93 -5.50 -3.60
C ALA A 138 16.14 -4.77 -4.68
N ALA A 139 16.34 -5.15 -5.94
CA ALA A 139 15.51 -4.67 -7.04
C ALA A 139 14.07 -5.14 -6.86
N LEU A 140 13.11 -4.23 -7.03
CA LEU A 140 11.70 -4.58 -6.98
C LEU A 140 11.30 -5.35 -8.24
N VAL A 141 10.49 -6.40 -8.07
CA VAL A 141 10.02 -7.26 -9.16
C VAL A 141 8.58 -6.90 -9.51
N ARG A 142 8.21 -7.00 -10.80
CA ARG A 142 6.83 -6.74 -11.23
C ARG A 142 5.92 -7.82 -10.63
N GLY A 143 4.83 -7.40 -9.96
CA GLY A 143 3.89 -8.29 -9.27
C GLY A 143 2.46 -7.85 -9.41
#